data_AF-A0A536C2P1-F1
#
_entry.id   AF-A0A536C2P1-F1
#
_cell.length_a   1.000
_cell.length_b   1.000
_cell.length_c   1.000
_cell.angle_alpha   90.00
_cell.angle_beta   90.00
_cell.angle_gamma   90.00
#
_symmetry.space_group_name_H-M   'P 1'
#
loop_
_entity.id
_entity.type
_entity.pdbx_description
1 polymer ?
#
loop_
_entity_poly.entity_id
_entity_poly.type
_entity_poly.pdbx_seq_one_letter_code
_entity_poly.pdbx_strand_id
1 'polypeptide(L)' 'MPNALYRVELETGHRIVAHVAPAARLRFLRVIPGDRVRVEVSKLDPGRGRIVRKAD' A
#
# COMPACT_ATOMS: atom_id res chain seq x y z
N MET A 1 17.97 1.90 -0.32
CA MET A 1 16.99 2.81 0.30
C MET A 1 16.00 2.00 1.11
N PRO A 2 15.71 2.36 2.37
CA PRO A 2 14.67 1.68 3.14
C PRO A 2 13.30 1.97 2.51
N ASN A 3 12.58 0.91 2.15
CA ASN A 3 11.20 1.05 1.71
C ASN A 3 10.31 1.24 2.93
N ALA A 4 9.52 2.32 2.97
CA ALA A 4 8.50 2.47 3.99
C ALA A 4 7.47 1.35 3.80
N LEU A 5 7.36 0.48 4.80
CA LEU A 5 6.40 -0.60 4.86
C LEU A 5 5.22 -0.17 5.72
N TYR A 6 4.02 -0.42 5.23
CA TYR A 6 2.75 -0.11 5.87
C TYR A 6 1.98 -1.40 6.07
N ARG A 7 1.32 -1.54 7.22
CA ARG A 7 0.28 -2.56 7.37
C ARG A 7 -1.02 -2.00 6.83
N VAL A 8 -1.65 -2.74 5.93
CA VAL A 8 -2.93 -2.37 5.33
C VAL A 8 -3.94 -3.46 5.64
N GLU A 9 -5.10 -3.06 6.13
CA GLU A 9 -6.26 -3.93 6.28
C GLU A 9 -7.10 -3.82 5.01
N LEU A 10 -7.30 -4.95 4.32
CA LEU A 10 -8.14 -5.04 3.14
C LEU A 10 -9.61 -5.08 3.57
N GLU A 11 -10.51 -4.74 2.65
CA GLU A 11 -11.97 -4.83 2.89
C GLU A 11 -12.42 -6.25 3.23
N THR A 12 -11.65 -7.27 2.81
CA THR A 12 -11.87 -8.67 3.16
C THR A 12 -11.43 -9.04 4.58
N GLY A 13 -10.95 -8.09 5.38
CA GLY A 13 -10.44 -8.29 6.75
C GLY A 13 -9.00 -8.82 6.82
N HIS A 14 -8.37 -9.12 5.68
CA HIS A 14 -6.99 -9.59 5.65
C HIS A 14 -6.00 -8.44 5.85
N ARG A 15 -4.96 -8.69 6.64
CA ARG A 15 -3.88 -7.72 6.88
C ARG A 15 -2.66 -8.10 6.07
N ILE A 16 -2.17 -7.15 5.27
CA ILE A 16 -1.01 -7.33 4.40
C ILE A 16 0.04 -6.27 4.66
N VAL A 17 1.27 -6.54 4.23
CA VAL A 17 2.36 -5.57 4.24
C VAL A 17 2.52 -4.97 2.86
N ALA A 18 2.40 -3.65 2.75
CA ALA A 18 2.53 -2.95 1.48
C ALA A 18 3.57 -1.84 1.53
N HIS A 19 4.21 -1.58 0.40
CA HIS A 19 5.07 -0.40 0.23
C HIS A 19 4.48 0.54 -0.82
N VAL A 20 4.88 1.81 -0.77
CA VAL A 20 4.47 2.79 -1.79
C VAL A 20 5.15 2.46 -3.12
N ALA A 21 4.34 2.31 -4.18
CA ALA A 21 4.83 2.06 -5.52
C ALA A 21 5.80 3.18 -5.97
N PRO A 22 6.87 2.85 -6.73
CA PRO A 22 7.82 3.86 -7.20
C PRO A 22 7.15 5.04 -7.93
N ALA A 23 6.17 4.75 -8.78
CA ALA A 23 5.39 5.77 -9.48
C ALA A 23 4.60 6.70 -8.54
N ALA A 24 4.13 6.18 -7.41
CA ALA A 24 3.43 6.97 -6.40
C ALA A 24 4.39 7.84 -5.57
N ARG A 25 5.65 7.42 -5.39
CA ARG A 25 6.69 8.25 -4.77
C ARG A 25 7.02 9.48 -5.60
N LEU A 26 7.02 9.35 -6.93
CA LEU A 26 7.23 10.49 -7.85
C LEU A 26 6.12 11.54 -7.75
N ARG A 27 4.92 11.14 -7.33
CA ARG A 27 3.76 12.03 -7.10
C ARG A 27 3.69 12.56 -5.67
N PHE A 28 4.75 12.37 -4.88
CA PHE A 28 4.80 12.76 -3.47
C PHE A 28 3.61 12.24 -2.65
N LEU A 29 3.14 11.01 -2.94
CA LEU A 29 2.04 10.40 -2.21
C LEU A 29 2.41 10.24 -0.72
N ARG A 30 1.75 11.02 0.14
CA ARG A 30 1.92 10.95 1.59
C ARG A 30 0.83 10.05 2.19
N VAL A 31 1.22 8.91 2.74
CA VAL A 31 0.32 7.99 3.45
C VAL A 31 0.51 8.14 4.95
N ILE A 32 -0.58 8.31 5.69
CA ILE A 32 -0.62 8.31 7.15
C ILE A 32 -1.53 7.19 7.66
N PRO A 33 -1.35 6.69 8.89
CA PRO A 33 -2.28 5.73 9.47
C PRO A 33 -3.72 6.26 9.47
N GLY A 34 -4.66 5.42 9.05
CA GLY A 34 -6.07 5.79 8.89
C GLY A 34 -6.47 6.24 7.48
N ASP A 35 -5.51 6.53 6.60
CA ASP A 35 -5.80 6.80 5.19
C ASP A 35 -6.40 5.56 4.51
N ARG A 36 -7.46 5.77 3.71
CA ARG A 36 -7.92 4.78 2.75
C ARG A 36 -7.02 4.83 1.51
N VAL A 37 -6.55 3.67 1.09
CA VAL A 37 -5.59 3.55 -0.02
C VAL A 37 -5.99 2.42 -0.95
N ARG A 38 -5.72 2.63 -2.24
CA ARG A 38 -5.83 1.55 -3.23
C ARG A 38 -4.52 0.76 -3.25
N VAL A 39 -4.63 -0.54 -3.03
CA VAL A 39 -3.50 -1.46 -2.99
C VAL A 39 -3.63 -2.50 -4.10
N GLU A 40 -2.53 -2.74 -4.81
CA GLU A 40 -2.38 -3.90 -5.67
C GLU A 40 -1.74 -5.03 -4.87
N VAL A 41 -2.46 -6.14 -4.70
CA VAL A 41 -1.93 -7.34 -4.04
C VAL A 41 -1.04 -8.12 -5.01
N SER A 42 0.08 -8.63 -4.52
CA SER A 42 0.95 -9.49 -5.33
C SER A 42 0.26 -10.83 -5.60
N LYS A 43 0.23 -11.24 -6.87
CA LYS A 43 -0.28 -12.57 -7.25
C LYS A 43 0.58 -13.71 -6.69
N LEU A 44 1.87 -13.45 -6.47
CA LEU A 44 2.86 -14.43 -6.00
C LEU A 44 2.87 -14.58 -4.47
N ASP A 45 2.50 -13.52 -3.75
CA ASP A 45 2.47 -13.49 -2.29
C ASP A 45 1.30 -12.61 -1.84
N PRO A 46 0.13 -13.20 -1.54
CA PRO A 46 -1.05 -12.46 -1.09
C PRO A 46 -0.84 -11.67 0.22
N GLY A 47 0.21 -11.97 1.00
CA GLY A 47 0.59 -11.21 2.18
C GLY A 47 1.29 -9.88 1.87
N ARG A 48 1.61 -9.62 0.60
CA ARG A 48 2.31 -8.41 0.15
C ARG A 48 1.53 -7.62 -0.88
N GLY A 49 1.68 -6.30 -0.84
CA GLY A 49 1.05 -5.40 -1.80
C GLY A 49 1.83 -4.13 -2.10
N ARG A 50 1.28 -3.33 -3.03
CA ARG A 50 1.81 -2.01 -3.41
C ARG A 50 0.73 -0.96 -3.32
N ILE A 51 1.01 0.12 -2.60
CA ILE A 51 0.12 1.28 -2.53
C ILE A 51 0.31 2.10 -3.79
N VAL A 52 -0.76 2.24 -4.59
CA VAL A 52 -0.72 2.94 -5.89
C VAL A 52 -1.29 4.36 -5.82
N ARG A 53 -2.32 4.59 -4.99
CA ARG A 53 -2.94 5.90 -4.78
C ARG A 53 -3.74 5.94 -3.49
N LYS A 54 -4.07 7.13 -3.00
CA LYS A 54 -5.14 7.33 -2.00
C LYS A 54 -6.49 7.00 -2.64
N ALA A 55 -7.40 6.47 -1.82
CA ALA A 55 -8.81 6.45 -2.16
C ALA A 55 -9.41 7.81 -1.78
N ASP A 56 -10.43 8.22 -2.53
CA ASP A 56 -11.24 9.40 -2.22
C ASP A 56 -12.18 9.12 -1.03
#